data_AF-A0A1G4Q4E6-F1
#
_entry.id   AF-A0A1G4Q4E6-F1
#
_cell.length_a   1.000
_cell.length_b   1.000
_cell.length_c   1.000
_cell.angle_alpha   90.00
_cell.angle_beta   90.00
_cell.angle_gamma   90.00
#
_symmetry.space_group_name_H-M   'P 1'
#
loop_
_entity.id
_entity.type
_entity.pdbx_description
1 polymer ?
#
loop_
_entity_poly.entity_id
_entity_poly.type
_entity_poly.pdbx_seq_one_letter_code
_entity_poly.pdbx_strand_id
1 'polypeptide(L)'
;MPLPAIHPFKNRILQCVTAALVVTALAGCSTTKDKMTTGSVPKLTKPVEAMDANELHAMTERVGQAYEKNPRDPVNGVNYANLLRMAGRDAQALAVMQQVAISNPKDRNVLAAYGKAQAAAGQFQQALDTIGRAQTPDRPDWRLISAQGAILDQMGKPSDARARYRDALDIMPNEPSVLSNLGMSYVLTGDLRTAETYLKQAASQPGADSRVRQNLALAVGLQGRFPEAEEIARRELAPQQADANVAYLRSMLSQQNSWQKLAAKDSAPASNTN
;
A
#
# COMPACT_ATOMS: atom_id res chain seq x y z
N MET A 1 34.60 -30.19 -45.36
CA MET A 1 34.66 -28.97 -44.52
C MET A 1 33.35 -28.20 -44.66
N PRO A 2 32.45 -28.22 -43.66
CA PRO A 2 31.34 -27.29 -43.57
C PRO A 2 31.54 -26.25 -42.45
N LEU A 3 31.04 -25.04 -42.69
CA LEU A 3 31.12 -23.84 -41.84
C LEU A 3 30.24 -23.96 -40.56
N PRO A 4 30.56 -23.23 -39.47
CA PRO A 4 29.81 -23.28 -38.22
C PRO A 4 28.50 -22.48 -38.28
N ALA A 5 27.48 -23.01 -37.60
CA ALA A 5 26.15 -22.42 -37.47
C ALA A 5 26.16 -21.21 -36.51
N ILE A 6 25.53 -20.13 -36.95
CA ILE A 6 25.25 -18.91 -36.18
C ILE A 6 23.99 -19.15 -35.35
N HIS A 7 24.10 -19.11 -34.02
CA HIS A 7 22.93 -19.04 -33.13
C HIS A 7 22.45 -17.58 -33.00
N PRO A 8 21.18 -17.25 -33.30
CA PRO A 8 20.66 -15.93 -33.01
C PRO A 8 20.26 -15.82 -31.52
N PHE A 9 20.90 -14.85 -30.87
CA PHE A 9 20.59 -14.28 -29.57
C PHE A 9 19.10 -13.85 -29.54
N LYS A 10 18.23 -14.59 -28.85
CA LYS A 10 16.83 -14.19 -28.63
C LYS A 10 16.59 -13.83 -27.17
N ASN A 11 16.11 -12.59 -26.99
CA ASN A 11 15.30 -12.07 -25.89
C ASN A 11 15.88 -12.11 -24.47
N ARG A 12 16.65 -11.07 -24.10
CA ARG A 12 16.85 -10.64 -22.70
C ARG A 12 16.73 -9.11 -22.50
N ILE A 13 15.80 -8.44 -23.19
CA ILE A 13 15.58 -6.98 -23.01
C ILE A 13 14.11 -6.67 -22.71
N LEU A 14 13.45 -7.47 -21.87
CA LEU A 14 12.13 -7.10 -21.35
C LEU A 14 11.97 -7.52 -19.89
N GLN A 15 12.87 -7.05 -19.02
CA GLN A 15 12.74 -7.23 -17.56
C GLN A 15 13.13 -6.00 -16.73
N CYS A 16 13.24 -4.79 -17.30
CA CYS A 16 13.77 -3.64 -16.56
C CYS A 16 12.82 -2.46 -16.30
N VAL A 17 11.50 -2.54 -16.54
CA VAL A 17 10.62 -1.41 -16.21
C VAL A 17 9.32 -1.85 -15.55
N THR A 18 9.41 -2.25 -14.29
CA THR A 18 8.32 -2.08 -13.29
C THR A 18 8.94 -2.07 -11.90
N ALA A 19 9.60 -0.97 -11.55
CA ALA A 19 9.90 -0.63 -10.17
C ALA A 19 9.26 0.72 -9.85
N ALA A 20 7.95 0.82 -10.07
CA ALA A 20 7.15 1.80 -9.36
C ALA A 20 6.84 1.15 -8.00
N LEU A 21 7.65 1.47 -6.99
CA LEU A 21 7.36 1.16 -5.59
C LEU A 21 6.08 1.91 -5.20
N VAL A 22 4.92 1.30 -5.48
CA VAL A 22 3.68 1.66 -4.81
C VAL A 22 3.83 1.14 -3.39
N VAL A 23 4.38 1.99 -2.51
CA VAL A 23 4.40 1.73 -1.07
C VAL A 23 2.95 1.81 -0.59
N THR A 24 2.22 0.70 -0.69
CA THR A 24 0.92 0.55 -0.04
C THR A 24 1.18 0.42 1.45
N ALA A 25 1.20 1.56 2.16
CA ALA A 25 1.18 1.58 3.61
C ALA A 25 -0.15 0.95 4.07
N LEU A 26 -0.12 -0.32 4.45
CA LEU A 26 -1.21 -1.03 5.09
C LEU A 26 -1.48 -0.42 6.48
N ALA A 27 -2.21 0.69 6.51
CA ALA A 27 -2.78 1.30 7.69
C ALA A 27 -4.30 1.35 7.51
N GLY A 28 -4.95 0.23 7.85
CA GLY A 28 -6.39 0.20 8.11
C GLY A 28 -6.62 0.75 9.50
N CYS A 29 -7.29 1.90 9.61
CA CYS A 29 -7.57 2.53 10.89
C CYS A 29 -8.87 1.95 11.47
N SER A 30 -8.73 1.24 12.60
CA SER A 30 -9.81 1.07 13.57
C SER A 30 -9.51 2.02 14.71
N THR A 31 -10.27 3.11 14.81
CA THR A 31 -10.30 3.93 16.02
C THR A 31 -11.26 3.26 17.01
N THR A 32 -10.72 2.35 17.82
CA THR A 32 -11.47 1.83 18.97
C THR A 32 -11.53 2.93 20.02
N LYS A 33 -12.71 3.52 20.22
CA LYS A 33 -13.04 4.19 21.48
C LYS A 33 -13.16 3.09 22.53
N ASP A 34 -12.06 2.78 23.23
CA ASP A 34 -12.15 2.00 24.47
C ASP A 34 -11.61 2.79 25.66
N LYS A 35 -12.56 3.19 26.51
CA LYS A 35 -12.32 3.66 27.87
C LYS A 35 -11.94 2.43 28.70
N MET A 36 -10.65 2.22 28.92
CA MET A 36 -10.10 1.64 30.16
C MET A 36 -8.58 1.83 30.14
N THR A 37 -8.11 2.99 30.59
CA THR A 37 -6.68 3.29 30.77
C THR A 37 -6.33 3.03 32.23
N THR A 38 -5.60 1.95 32.47
CA THR A 38 -4.61 1.93 33.55
C THR A 38 -3.55 2.97 33.20
N GLY A 39 -2.99 3.65 34.20
CA GLY A 39 -2.19 4.88 34.06
C GLY A 39 -0.82 4.75 33.37
N SER A 40 -0.62 3.75 32.50
CA SER A 40 0.67 3.43 31.88
C SER A 40 0.69 3.52 30.34
N VAL A 41 -0.44 3.83 29.70
CA VAL A 41 -0.54 3.91 28.23
C VAL A 41 -0.32 5.36 27.78
N PRO A 42 0.68 5.64 26.90
CA PRO A 42 0.82 6.96 26.29
C PRO A 42 -0.44 7.33 25.50
N LYS A 43 -1.16 8.38 25.94
CA LYS A 43 -2.37 8.85 25.24
C LYS A 43 -1.99 9.46 23.89
N LEU A 44 -2.68 9.04 22.83
CA LEU A 44 -2.66 9.73 21.55
C LEU A 44 -3.40 11.06 21.70
N THR A 45 -2.70 12.17 21.52
CA THR A 45 -3.27 13.54 21.60
C THR A 45 -3.98 13.95 20.30
N LYS A 46 -3.63 13.31 19.17
CA LYS A 46 -4.27 13.45 17.87
C LYS A 46 -4.13 12.13 17.07
N PRO A 47 -4.95 11.89 16.03
CA PRO A 47 -4.78 10.75 15.13
C PRO A 47 -3.39 10.75 14.49
N VAL A 48 -2.79 9.58 14.29
CA VAL A 48 -1.40 9.46 13.77
C VAL A 48 -1.30 10.03 12.35
N GLU A 49 -2.39 9.99 11.59
CA GLU A 49 -2.49 10.53 10.23
C GLU A 49 -2.43 12.07 10.18
N ALA A 50 -2.66 12.72 11.32
CA ALA A 50 -2.58 14.18 11.47
C ALA A 50 -1.26 14.63 12.13
N MET A 51 -0.34 13.69 12.40
CA MET A 51 0.98 14.00 12.96
C MET A 51 1.96 14.35 11.84
N ASP A 52 2.79 15.37 12.08
CA ASP A 52 3.96 15.59 11.24
C ASP A 52 5.09 14.59 11.57
N ALA A 53 6.18 14.62 10.80
CA ALA A 53 7.29 13.69 10.96
C ALA A 53 7.96 13.77 12.34
N ASN A 54 8.04 14.96 12.94
CA ASN A 54 8.66 15.15 14.26
C ASN A 54 7.75 14.63 15.37
N GLU A 55 6.44 14.89 15.26
CA GLU A 55 5.43 14.37 16.17
C GLU A 55 5.37 12.85 16.15
N LEU A 56 5.42 12.25 14.96
CA LEU A 56 5.47 10.79 14.78
C LEU A 56 6.74 10.20 15.39
N HIS A 57 7.90 10.83 15.18
CA HIS A 57 9.17 10.39 15.77
C HIS A 57 9.13 10.44 17.30
N ALA A 58 8.75 11.57 17.89
CA ALA A 58 8.65 11.73 19.35
C ALA A 58 7.66 10.73 19.98
N MET A 59 6.55 10.46 19.29
CA MET A 59 5.58 9.46 19.74
C MET A 59 6.15 8.05 19.67
N THR A 60 6.86 7.71 18.59
CA THR A 60 7.53 6.42 18.42
C THR A 60 8.52 6.15 19.54
N GLU A 61 9.33 7.15 19.92
CA GLU A 61 10.28 7.03 21.04
C GLU A 61 9.55 6.83 22.39
N ARG A 62 8.50 7.60 22.66
CA ARG A 62 7.73 7.48 23.92
C ARG A 62 7.09 6.10 24.07
N VAL A 63 6.49 5.58 22.99
CA VAL A 63 5.87 4.25 23.00
C VAL A 63 6.94 3.16 23.05
N GLY A 64 8.10 3.37 22.40
CA GLY A 64 9.27 2.49 22.51
C GLY A 64 9.74 2.31 23.95
N GLN A 65 9.90 3.41 24.70
CA GLN A 65 10.25 3.35 26.12
C GLN A 65 9.21 2.61 26.98
N ALA A 66 7.91 2.72 26.63
CA ALA A 66 6.86 1.96 27.31
C ALA A 66 6.96 0.46 27.01
N TYR A 67 7.24 0.11 25.74
CA TYR A 67 7.49 -1.27 25.32
C TYR A 67 8.72 -1.87 26.01
N GLU A 68 9.83 -1.13 26.11
CA GLU A 68 11.06 -1.62 26.75
C GLU A 68 10.86 -2.00 28.23
N LYS A 69 9.97 -1.30 28.94
CA LYS A 69 9.61 -1.62 30.34
C LYS A 69 8.85 -2.94 30.46
N ASN A 70 8.09 -3.33 29.45
CA ASN A 70 7.40 -4.62 29.41
C ASN A 70 7.28 -5.15 27.96
N PRO A 71 8.32 -5.81 27.43
CA PRO A 71 8.37 -6.25 26.03
C PRO A 71 7.36 -7.36 25.66
N ARG A 72 6.64 -7.89 26.65
CA ARG A 72 5.59 -8.92 26.46
C ARG A 72 4.18 -8.34 26.42
N ASP A 73 4.02 -7.07 26.79
CA ASP A 73 2.73 -6.39 26.80
C ASP A 73 2.20 -6.24 25.36
N PRO A 74 1.05 -6.87 25.02
CA PRO A 74 0.54 -6.84 23.66
C PRO A 74 0.13 -5.43 23.23
N VAL A 75 -0.37 -4.60 24.15
CA VAL A 75 -0.85 -3.25 23.83
C VAL A 75 0.29 -2.34 23.41
N ASN A 76 1.33 -2.20 24.25
CA ASN A 76 2.48 -1.36 23.94
C ASN A 76 3.28 -1.91 22.76
N GLY A 77 3.45 -3.24 22.68
CA GLY A 77 4.15 -3.88 21.58
C GLY A 77 3.48 -3.66 20.21
N VAL A 78 2.15 -3.83 20.13
CA VAL A 78 1.39 -3.58 18.89
C VAL A 78 1.43 -2.10 18.51
N ASN A 79 1.25 -1.20 19.47
CA ASN A 79 1.32 0.24 19.22
C ASN A 79 2.70 0.67 18.72
N TYR A 80 3.77 0.17 19.35
CA TYR A 80 5.13 0.49 18.95
C TYR A 80 5.44 0.00 17.53
N ALA A 81 5.09 -1.26 17.23
CA ALA A 81 5.30 -1.82 15.90
C ALA A 81 4.50 -1.09 14.81
N ASN A 82 3.27 -0.66 15.10
CA ASN A 82 2.48 0.12 14.14
C ASN A 82 3.14 1.47 13.82
N LEU A 83 3.63 2.18 14.84
CA LEU A 83 4.34 3.44 14.64
C LEU A 83 5.65 3.25 13.86
N LEU A 84 6.40 2.18 14.17
CA LEU A 84 7.61 1.82 13.41
C LEU A 84 7.30 1.57 11.92
N ARG A 85 6.23 0.83 11.60
CA ARG A 85 5.79 0.63 10.20
C ARG A 85 5.42 1.93 9.51
N MET A 86 4.69 2.81 10.21
CA MET A 86 4.31 4.12 9.67
C MET A 86 5.53 5.00 9.40
N ALA A 87 6.58 4.85 10.20
CA ALA A 87 7.88 5.49 9.99
C ALA A 87 8.78 4.77 8.95
N GLY A 88 8.30 3.71 8.28
CA GLY A 88 9.06 2.93 7.30
C GLY A 88 10.16 2.03 7.92
N ARG A 89 10.14 1.83 9.24
CA ARG A 89 11.09 0.99 9.99
C ARG A 89 10.61 -0.46 10.07
N ASP A 90 10.38 -1.07 8.91
CA ASP A 90 9.67 -2.35 8.81
C ASP A 90 10.41 -3.52 9.48
N ALA A 91 11.73 -3.57 9.37
CA ALA A 91 12.55 -4.60 10.03
C ALA A 91 12.44 -4.54 11.56
N GLN A 92 12.42 -3.32 12.13
CA GLN A 92 12.26 -3.14 13.57
C GLN A 92 10.85 -3.48 14.03
N ALA A 93 9.84 -3.06 13.27
CA ALA A 93 8.45 -3.42 13.56
C ALA A 93 8.25 -4.93 13.56
N LEU A 94 8.86 -5.64 12.61
CA LEU A 94 8.83 -7.10 12.55
C LEU A 94 9.46 -7.72 13.79
N ALA A 95 10.65 -7.27 14.20
CA ALA A 95 11.34 -7.79 15.38
C ALA A 95 10.52 -7.59 16.67
N VAL A 96 9.93 -6.40 16.85
CA VAL A 96 9.02 -6.12 17.98
C VAL A 96 7.83 -7.08 17.96
N MET A 97 7.17 -7.24 16.81
CA MET A 97 6.01 -8.12 16.72
C MET A 97 6.33 -9.60 16.90
N GLN A 98 7.50 -10.06 16.44
CA GLN A 98 7.97 -11.42 16.72
C GLN A 98 8.05 -11.67 18.22
N GLN A 99 8.66 -10.76 18.97
CA GLN A 99 8.79 -10.87 20.41
C GLN A 99 7.43 -10.88 21.13
N VAL A 100 6.52 -10.00 20.71
CA VAL A 100 5.17 -9.89 21.28
C VAL A 100 4.34 -11.13 20.97
N ALA A 101 4.44 -11.66 19.75
CA ALA A 101 3.71 -12.84 19.29
C ALA A 101 4.16 -14.14 19.99
N ILE A 102 5.44 -14.25 20.38
CA ILE A 102 5.93 -15.39 21.18
C ILE A 102 5.19 -15.50 22.51
N SER A 103 4.92 -14.37 23.17
CA SER A 103 4.25 -14.33 24.47
C SER A 103 2.72 -14.35 24.35
N ASN A 104 2.18 -14.01 23.17
CA ASN A 104 0.74 -13.87 22.92
C ASN A 104 0.29 -14.63 21.65
N PRO A 105 0.55 -15.95 21.52
CA PRO A 105 0.46 -16.68 20.25
C PRO A 105 -0.96 -16.87 19.70
N LYS A 106 -1.99 -16.60 20.51
CA LYS A 106 -3.41 -16.72 20.18
C LYS A 106 -4.16 -15.40 20.22
N ASP A 107 -3.49 -14.31 20.59
CA ASP A 107 -4.12 -12.99 20.61
C ASP A 107 -4.34 -12.53 19.17
N ARG A 108 -5.60 -12.30 18.80
CA ARG A 108 -5.99 -11.93 17.43
C ARG A 108 -5.43 -10.58 17.02
N ASN A 109 -5.38 -9.62 17.92
CA ASN A 109 -4.84 -8.29 17.64
C ASN A 109 -3.32 -8.35 17.42
N VAL A 110 -2.63 -9.17 18.22
CA VAL A 110 -1.19 -9.42 18.04
C VAL A 110 -0.93 -10.14 16.72
N LEU A 111 -1.67 -11.19 16.38
CA LEU A 111 -1.52 -11.90 15.10
C LEU A 111 -1.81 -10.98 13.91
N ALA A 112 -2.87 -10.16 13.98
CA ALA A 112 -3.19 -9.17 12.97
C ALA A 112 -2.04 -8.16 12.75
N ALA A 113 -1.50 -7.59 13.83
CA ALA A 113 -0.39 -6.64 13.77
C ALA A 113 0.90 -7.32 13.28
N TYR A 114 1.15 -8.55 13.71
CA TYR A 114 2.33 -9.32 13.31
C TYR A 114 2.30 -9.64 11.82
N GLY A 115 1.16 -10.12 11.31
CA GLY A 115 1.00 -10.36 9.88
C GLY A 115 1.17 -9.08 9.04
N LYS A 116 0.67 -7.93 9.51
CA LYS A 116 0.93 -6.63 8.85
C LYS A 116 2.41 -6.23 8.88
N ALA A 117 3.13 -6.51 9.95
CA ALA A 117 4.58 -6.27 10.02
C ALA A 117 5.37 -7.22 9.12
N GLN A 118 4.98 -8.48 9.03
CA GLN A 118 5.54 -9.45 8.07
C GLN A 118 5.33 -8.98 6.63
N ALA A 119 4.13 -8.53 6.28
CA ALA A 119 3.84 -8.00 4.95
C ALA A 119 4.71 -6.78 4.61
N ALA A 120 4.83 -5.82 5.53
CA ALA A 120 5.68 -4.65 5.33
C ALA A 120 7.16 -5.00 5.17
N ALA A 121 7.63 -6.04 5.86
CA ALA A 121 8.99 -6.58 5.71
C ALA A 121 9.17 -7.52 4.50
N GLY A 122 8.17 -7.65 3.62
CA GLY A 122 8.23 -8.50 2.42
C GLY A 122 8.02 -10.01 2.66
N GLN A 123 7.67 -10.42 3.88
CA GLN A 123 7.38 -11.82 4.24
C GLN A 123 5.93 -12.20 3.89
N PHE A 124 5.55 -12.04 2.62
CA PHE A 124 4.16 -12.08 2.18
C PHE A 124 3.42 -13.40 2.49
N GLN A 125 4.04 -14.55 2.20
CA GLN A 125 3.38 -15.84 2.46
C GLN A 125 3.13 -16.04 3.96
N GLN A 126 4.13 -15.74 4.79
CA GLN A 126 4.01 -15.85 6.25
C GLN A 126 2.96 -14.86 6.79
N ALA A 127 2.89 -13.66 6.20
CA ALA A 127 1.87 -12.67 6.53
C ALA A 127 0.45 -13.20 6.26
N LEU A 128 0.20 -13.84 5.12
CA LEU A 128 -1.09 -14.46 4.80
C LEU A 128 -1.47 -15.52 5.82
N ASP A 129 -0.53 -16.39 6.19
CA ASP A 129 -0.76 -17.45 7.17
C ASP A 129 -1.08 -16.87 8.56
N THR A 130 -0.31 -15.88 9.01
CA THR A 130 -0.50 -15.21 10.30
C THR A 130 -1.82 -14.43 10.35
N ILE A 131 -2.17 -13.68 9.29
CA ILE A 131 -3.47 -12.98 9.20
C ILE A 131 -4.63 -13.99 9.16
N GLY A 132 -4.46 -15.11 8.45
CA GLY A 132 -5.44 -16.19 8.45
C GLY A 132 -5.72 -16.73 9.85
N ARG A 133 -4.70 -16.86 10.70
CA ARG A 133 -4.86 -17.26 12.11
C ARG A 133 -5.52 -16.20 12.99
N ALA A 134 -5.49 -14.93 12.60
CA ALA A 134 -6.18 -13.85 13.32
C ALA A 134 -7.69 -13.79 12.99
N GLN A 135 -8.11 -14.42 11.89
CA GLN A 135 -9.52 -14.53 11.52
C GLN A 135 -10.27 -15.55 12.37
N THR A 136 -11.55 -15.29 12.60
CA THR A 136 -12.44 -16.29 13.21
C THR A 136 -13.69 -16.46 12.34
N PRO A 137 -14.14 -17.70 12.06
CA PRO A 137 -15.28 -17.94 11.17
C PRO A 137 -16.60 -17.32 11.65
N ASP A 138 -16.78 -17.21 12.96
CA ASP A 138 -17.97 -16.63 13.61
C ASP A 138 -18.03 -15.10 13.51
N ARG A 139 -16.87 -14.45 13.40
CA ARG A 139 -16.71 -12.99 13.39
C ARG A 139 -15.61 -12.59 12.40
N PRO A 140 -15.88 -12.71 11.08
CA PRO A 140 -14.92 -12.34 10.06
C PRO A 140 -14.65 -10.83 10.12
N ASP A 141 -13.38 -10.45 10.13
CA ASP A 141 -12.96 -9.05 10.09
C ASP A 141 -12.63 -8.65 8.65
N TRP A 142 -13.47 -7.81 8.04
CA TRP A 142 -13.27 -7.29 6.69
C TRP A 142 -11.91 -6.58 6.53
N ARG A 143 -11.36 -5.99 7.60
CA ARG A 143 -10.06 -5.28 7.55
C ARG A 143 -8.92 -6.24 7.27
N LEU A 144 -8.97 -7.41 7.89
CA LEU A 144 -7.97 -8.45 7.71
C LEU A 144 -8.13 -9.13 6.34
N ILE A 145 -9.36 -9.30 5.85
CA ILE A 145 -9.62 -9.82 4.49
C ILE A 145 -9.09 -8.82 3.45
N SER A 146 -9.34 -7.53 3.62
CA SER A 146 -8.76 -6.47 2.77
C SER A 146 -7.23 -6.47 2.82
N ALA A 147 -6.63 -6.68 4.00
CA ALA A 147 -5.17 -6.79 4.13
C ALA A 147 -4.60 -8.01 3.38
N GLN A 148 -5.31 -9.15 3.35
CA GLN A 148 -4.94 -10.29 2.50
C GLN A 148 -4.96 -9.90 1.02
N GLY A 149 -5.96 -9.13 0.58
CA GLY A 149 -6.01 -8.60 -0.78
C GLY A 149 -4.78 -7.77 -1.14
N ALA A 150 -4.38 -6.86 -0.26
CA ALA A 150 -3.19 -6.02 -0.49
C ALA A 150 -1.89 -6.83 -0.56
N ILE A 151 -1.76 -7.87 0.28
CA ILE A 151 -0.61 -8.77 0.23
C ILE A 151 -0.58 -9.55 -1.10
N LEU A 152 -1.75 -10.00 -1.59
CA LEU A 152 -1.86 -10.71 -2.86
C LEU A 152 -1.51 -9.82 -4.05
N ASP A 153 -1.89 -8.54 -4.04
CA ASP A 153 -1.45 -7.58 -5.06
C ASP A 153 0.08 -7.43 -5.06
N GLN A 154 0.70 -7.32 -3.87
CA GLN A 154 2.17 -7.25 -3.73
C GLN A 154 2.88 -8.54 -4.19
N MET A 155 2.21 -9.69 -4.09
CA MET A 155 2.69 -10.97 -4.63
C MET A 155 2.47 -11.12 -6.15
N GLY A 156 1.90 -10.12 -6.82
CA GLY A 156 1.59 -10.19 -8.25
C GLY A 156 0.40 -11.10 -8.56
N LYS A 157 -0.53 -11.27 -7.62
CA LYS A 157 -1.75 -12.10 -7.76
C LYS A 157 -3.02 -11.22 -7.74
N PRO A 158 -3.20 -10.31 -8.72
CA PRO A 158 -4.28 -9.33 -8.70
C PRO A 158 -5.68 -9.96 -8.77
N SER A 159 -5.85 -11.10 -9.44
CA SER A 159 -7.14 -11.80 -9.49
C SER A 159 -7.60 -12.26 -8.11
N ASP A 160 -6.69 -12.88 -7.34
CA ASP A 160 -6.95 -13.34 -5.97
C ASP A 160 -7.16 -12.14 -5.03
N ALA A 161 -6.37 -11.08 -5.21
CA ALA A 161 -6.51 -9.84 -4.45
C ALA A 161 -7.92 -9.24 -4.60
N ARG A 162 -8.41 -9.12 -5.83
CA ARG A 162 -9.75 -8.59 -6.13
C ARG A 162 -10.85 -9.47 -5.58
N ALA A 163 -10.66 -10.79 -5.51
CA ALA A 163 -11.62 -11.67 -4.83
C ALA A 163 -11.69 -11.33 -3.34
N ARG A 164 -10.54 -11.21 -2.65
CA ARG A 164 -10.50 -10.80 -1.24
C ARG A 164 -11.09 -9.41 -0.99
N TYR A 165 -10.83 -8.42 -1.85
CA TYR A 165 -11.46 -7.11 -1.68
C TYR A 165 -12.99 -7.17 -1.83
N ARG A 166 -13.51 -7.98 -2.74
CA ARG A 166 -14.96 -8.20 -2.86
C ARG A 166 -15.53 -8.89 -1.62
N ASP A 167 -14.88 -9.94 -1.13
CA ASP A 167 -15.26 -10.61 0.12
C ASP A 167 -15.32 -9.60 1.29
N ALA A 168 -14.38 -8.65 1.36
CA ALA A 168 -14.39 -7.59 2.37
C ALA A 168 -15.54 -6.59 2.17
N LEU A 169 -15.87 -6.24 0.93
CA LEU A 169 -16.99 -5.36 0.59
C LEU A 169 -18.36 -6.01 0.79
N ASP A 170 -18.45 -7.33 0.72
CA ASP A 170 -19.68 -8.07 1.06
C ASP A 170 -20.00 -7.94 2.56
N ILE A 171 -18.96 -7.84 3.41
CA ILE A 171 -19.10 -7.63 4.86
C ILE A 171 -19.30 -6.14 5.17
N MET A 172 -18.51 -5.26 4.54
CA MET A 172 -18.59 -3.81 4.72
C MET A 172 -18.79 -3.09 3.38
N PRO A 173 -20.04 -2.98 2.90
CA PRO A 173 -20.34 -2.33 1.64
C PRO A 173 -19.88 -0.87 1.62
N ASN A 174 -19.37 -0.43 0.47
CA ASN A 174 -18.94 0.94 0.22
C ASN A 174 -17.83 1.46 1.16
N GLU A 175 -17.05 0.60 1.80
CA GLU A 175 -15.90 1.04 2.57
C GLU A 175 -14.87 1.74 1.65
N PRO A 176 -14.61 3.05 1.81
CA PRO A 176 -13.78 3.81 0.87
C PRO A 176 -12.36 3.26 0.75
N SER A 177 -11.78 2.77 1.84
CA SER A 177 -10.43 2.22 1.85
C SER A 177 -10.33 0.92 1.02
N VAL A 178 -11.34 0.05 1.09
CA VAL A 178 -11.37 -1.21 0.33
C VAL A 178 -11.68 -0.97 -1.14
N LEU A 179 -12.61 -0.06 -1.46
CA LEU A 179 -12.87 0.36 -2.84
C LEU A 179 -11.63 0.98 -3.49
N SER A 180 -10.89 1.79 -2.74
CA SER A 180 -9.62 2.38 -3.20
C SER A 180 -8.57 1.31 -3.50
N ASN A 181 -8.39 0.33 -2.61
CA ASN A 181 -7.47 -0.79 -2.85
C ASN A 181 -7.89 -1.63 -4.07
N LEU A 182 -9.19 -1.89 -4.24
CA LEU A 182 -9.71 -2.59 -5.41
C LEU A 182 -9.41 -1.81 -6.70
N GLY A 183 -9.64 -0.49 -6.70
CA GLY A 183 -9.30 0.38 -7.82
C GLY A 183 -7.80 0.37 -8.13
N MET A 184 -6.94 0.45 -7.10
CA MET A 184 -5.49 0.37 -7.26
C MET A 184 -5.03 -0.99 -7.80
N SER A 185 -5.68 -2.10 -7.45
CA SER A 185 -5.41 -3.41 -8.05
C SER A 185 -5.65 -3.41 -9.57
N TYR A 186 -6.64 -2.65 -10.07
CA TYR A 186 -6.84 -2.46 -11.51
C TYR A 186 -5.79 -1.53 -12.15
N VAL A 187 -5.31 -0.52 -11.42
CA VAL A 187 -4.16 0.30 -11.85
C VAL A 187 -2.94 -0.58 -12.09
N LEU A 188 -2.64 -1.51 -11.17
CA LEU A 188 -1.48 -2.41 -11.27
C LEU A 188 -1.50 -3.29 -12.54
N THR A 189 -2.68 -3.60 -13.09
CA THR A 189 -2.81 -4.36 -14.33
C THR A 189 -3.11 -3.50 -15.56
N GLY A 190 -3.08 -2.17 -15.42
CA GLY A 190 -3.33 -1.23 -16.53
C GLY A 190 -4.79 -1.05 -16.94
N ASP A 191 -5.76 -1.62 -16.22
CA ASP A 191 -7.19 -1.37 -16.47
C ASP A 191 -7.60 -0.07 -15.77
N LEU A 192 -7.10 1.04 -16.30
CA LEU A 192 -7.25 2.35 -15.70
C LEU A 192 -8.71 2.84 -15.68
N ARG A 193 -9.54 2.36 -16.62
CA ARG A 193 -10.96 2.75 -16.70
C ARG A 193 -11.75 2.14 -15.56
N THR A 194 -11.58 0.82 -15.33
CA THR A 194 -12.21 0.15 -14.18
C THR A 194 -11.65 0.70 -12.85
N ALA A 195 -10.35 0.98 -12.80
CA ALA A 195 -9.73 1.59 -11.64
C ALA A 195 -10.41 2.92 -11.26
N GLU A 196 -10.58 3.81 -12.23
CA GLU A 196 -11.26 5.09 -12.01
C GLU A 196 -12.70 4.92 -11.53
N THR A 197 -13.47 3.96 -12.06
CA THR A 197 -14.84 3.71 -11.59
C THR A 197 -14.88 3.42 -10.09
N TYR A 198 -14.04 2.49 -9.62
CA TYR A 198 -13.97 2.16 -8.18
C TYR A 198 -13.40 3.31 -7.35
N LEU A 199 -12.41 4.04 -7.86
CA LEU A 199 -11.81 5.17 -7.15
C LEU A 199 -12.75 6.38 -7.05
N LYS A 200 -13.59 6.63 -8.08
CA LYS A 200 -14.67 7.62 -8.02
C LYS A 200 -15.72 7.21 -7.00
N GLN A 201 -16.13 5.94 -7.00
CA GLN A 201 -17.04 5.41 -5.98
C GLN A 201 -16.45 5.55 -4.59
N ALA A 202 -15.17 5.25 -4.39
CA ALA A 202 -14.48 5.39 -3.11
C ALA A 202 -14.46 6.85 -2.65
N ALA A 203 -14.07 7.78 -3.53
CA ALA A 203 -13.96 9.20 -3.22
C ALA A 203 -15.30 9.86 -2.88
N SER A 204 -16.43 9.28 -3.32
CA SER A 204 -17.77 9.77 -3.00
C SER A 204 -18.32 9.28 -1.65
N GLN A 205 -17.63 8.36 -0.96
CA GLN A 205 -18.13 7.80 0.30
C GLN A 205 -17.82 8.70 1.50
N PRO A 206 -18.71 8.72 2.51
CA PRO A 206 -18.38 9.29 3.81
C PRO A 206 -17.13 8.62 4.40
N GLY A 207 -16.17 9.41 4.87
CA GLY A 207 -14.91 8.89 5.43
C GLY A 207 -13.81 8.64 4.40
N ALA A 208 -14.01 8.96 3.13
CA ALA A 208 -12.92 9.00 2.16
C ALA A 208 -11.86 10.03 2.58
N ASP A 209 -10.63 9.58 2.76
CA ASP A 209 -9.49 10.43 3.13
C ASP A 209 -8.75 10.98 1.88
N SER A 210 -7.72 11.79 2.12
CA SER A 210 -6.92 12.39 1.06
C SER A 210 -6.20 11.36 0.18
N ARG A 211 -5.88 10.17 0.71
CA ARG A 211 -5.20 9.09 -0.03
C ARG A 211 -6.12 8.51 -1.10
N VAL A 212 -7.40 8.32 -0.79
CA VAL A 212 -8.40 7.86 -1.78
C VAL A 212 -8.48 8.83 -2.96
N ARG A 213 -8.48 10.15 -2.68
CA ARG A 213 -8.52 11.19 -3.73
C ARG A 213 -7.23 11.28 -4.54
N GLN A 214 -6.06 11.11 -3.90
CA GLN A 214 -4.77 11.02 -4.58
C GLN A 214 -4.69 9.80 -5.51
N ASN A 215 -5.20 8.64 -5.08
CA ASN A 215 -5.28 7.45 -5.93
C ASN A 215 -6.18 7.68 -7.15
N LEU A 216 -7.31 8.37 -6.97
CA LEU A 216 -8.16 8.77 -8.09
C LEU A 216 -7.43 9.70 -9.06
N ALA A 217 -6.76 10.74 -8.56
CA ALA A 217 -5.97 11.66 -9.40
C ALA A 217 -4.87 10.91 -10.17
N LEU A 218 -4.18 9.96 -9.52
CA LEU A 218 -3.19 9.10 -10.15
C LEU A 218 -3.82 8.28 -11.29
N ALA A 219 -4.92 7.58 -11.06
CA ALA A 219 -5.59 6.77 -12.08
C ALA A 219 -6.04 7.62 -13.28
N VAL A 220 -6.61 8.80 -13.04
CA VAL A 220 -7.02 9.75 -14.08
C VAL A 220 -5.81 10.30 -14.85
N GLY A 221 -4.72 10.62 -14.15
CA GLY A 221 -3.48 11.10 -14.75
C GLY A 221 -2.78 10.04 -15.62
N LEU A 222 -2.79 8.77 -15.19
CA LEU A 222 -2.27 7.64 -15.98
C LEU A 222 -3.05 7.43 -17.28
N GLN A 223 -4.32 7.88 -17.35
CA GLN A 223 -5.10 7.90 -18.58
C GLN A 223 -4.80 9.12 -19.48
N GLY A 224 -3.87 10.00 -19.09
CA GLY A 224 -3.50 11.21 -19.82
C GLY A 224 -4.40 12.42 -19.57
N ARG A 225 -5.41 12.32 -18.70
CA ARG A 225 -6.32 13.43 -18.35
C ARG A 225 -5.74 14.32 -17.25
N PHE A 226 -4.59 14.92 -17.51
CA PHE A 226 -3.85 15.70 -16.53
C PHE A 226 -4.62 16.89 -15.92
N PRO A 227 -5.41 17.68 -16.68
CA PRO A 227 -6.17 18.79 -16.08
C PRO A 227 -7.21 18.31 -15.04
N GLU A 228 -7.88 17.18 -15.30
CA GLU A 228 -8.84 16.59 -14.36
C GLU A 228 -8.10 16.05 -13.12
N ALA A 229 -6.94 15.42 -13.31
CA ALA A 229 -6.11 14.95 -12.19
C ALA A 229 -5.63 16.10 -11.28
N GLU A 230 -5.25 17.25 -11.84
CA GLU A 230 -4.87 18.45 -11.08
C GLU A 230 -6.03 18.99 -10.26
N GLU A 231 -7.21 19.10 -10.86
CA GLU A 231 -8.42 19.56 -10.17
C GLU A 231 -8.76 18.64 -8.99
N ILE A 232 -8.65 17.32 -9.17
CA ILE A 232 -8.86 16.36 -8.08
C ILE A 232 -7.82 16.55 -6.96
N ALA A 233 -6.54 16.74 -7.30
CA ALA A 233 -5.48 16.92 -6.32
C ALA A 233 -5.55 18.25 -5.55
N ARG A 234 -6.01 19.33 -6.21
CA ARG A 234 -6.12 20.68 -5.63
C ARG A 234 -7.20 20.81 -4.56
N ARG A 235 -8.18 19.91 -4.52
CA ARG A 235 -9.25 19.93 -3.51
C ARG A 235 -8.76 19.62 -2.08
N GLU A 236 -7.56 19.07 -1.95
CA GLU A 236 -7.01 18.54 -0.68
C GLU A 236 -5.78 19.26 -0.15
N LEU A 237 -5.07 19.99 -1.02
CA LEU A 237 -3.78 20.57 -0.72
C LEU A 237 -3.88 22.09 -0.88
N ALA A 238 -3.09 22.82 -0.09
CA ALA A 238 -2.81 24.21 -0.45
C ALA A 238 -2.28 24.21 -1.91
N PRO A 239 -2.68 25.17 -2.78
CA PRO A 239 -2.45 25.12 -4.23
C PRO A 239 -1.02 24.71 -4.64
N GLN A 240 -0.02 25.15 -3.87
CA GLN A 240 1.41 24.88 -4.10
C GLN A 240 1.82 23.40 -3.94
N GLN A 241 1.18 22.62 -3.08
CA GLN A 241 1.49 21.18 -2.90
C GLN A 241 0.82 20.29 -3.95
N ALA A 242 -0.38 20.66 -4.44
CA ALA A 242 -1.03 19.95 -5.53
C ALA A 242 -0.23 20.07 -6.85
N ASP A 243 0.28 21.26 -7.14
CA ASP A 243 1.05 21.52 -8.36
C ASP A 243 2.37 20.72 -8.38
N ALA A 244 3.04 20.56 -7.23
CA ALA A 244 4.28 19.78 -7.12
C ALA A 244 4.07 18.27 -7.39
N ASN A 245 3.01 17.68 -6.84
CA ASN A 245 2.70 16.26 -7.03
C ASN A 245 2.32 15.94 -8.49
N VAL A 246 1.58 16.83 -9.15
CA VAL A 246 1.22 16.63 -10.56
C VAL A 246 2.38 16.92 -11.50
N ALA A 247 3.23 17.90 -11.19
CA ALA A 247 4.48 18.12 -11.92
C ALA A 247 5.40 16.88 -11.87
N TYR A 248 5.48 16.20 -10.72
CA TYR A 248 6.23 14.95 -10.59
C TYR A 248 5.64 13.82 -11.47
N LEU A 249 4.32 13.62 -11.45
CA LEU A 249 3.65 12.63 -12.29
C LEU A 249 3.82 12.92 -13.79
N ARG A 250 3.71 14.20 -14.19
CA ARG A 250 3.97 14.64 -15.58
C ARG A 250 5.41 14.38 -15.99
N SER A 251 6.38 14.70 -15.13
CA SER A 251 7.80 14.43 -15.37
C SER A 251 8.07 12.94 -15.56
N MET A 252 7.55 12.09 -14.68
CA MET A 252 7.69 10.64 -14.77
C MET A 252 7.11 10.07 -16.09
N LEU A 253 5.91 10.48 -16.49
CA LEU A 253 5.24 9.95 -17.68
C LEU A 253 5.81 10.52 -18.99
N SER A 254 6.23 11.79 -19.00
CA SER A 254 6.92 12.39 -20.15
C SER A 254 8.26 11.72 -20.44
N GLN A 255 9.02 11.35 -19.40
CA GLN A 255 10.23 10.57 -19.57
C GLN A 255 9.91 9.20 -20.16
N GLN A 256 8.90 8.50 -19.65
CA GLN A 256 8.51 7.17 -20.14
C GLN A 256 8.09 7.19 -21.63
N ASN A 257 7.31 8.19 -22.05
CA ASN A 257 6.93 8.40 -23.45
C ASN A 257 8.13 8.75 -24.35
N SER A 258 9.12 9.46 -23.81
CA SER A 258 10.34 9.84 -24.54
C SER A 258 11.23 8.62 -24.79
N TRP A 259 11.42 7.75 -23.78
CA TRP A 259 12.16 6.51 -23.90
C TRP A 259 11.48 5.51 -24.85
N GLN A 260 10.15 5.42 -24.83
CA GLN A 260 9.40 4.57 -25.78
C GLN A 260 9.55 5.05 -27.23
N LYS A 261 9.53 6.37 -27.48
CA LYS A 261 9.74 6.93 -28.82
C LYS A 261 11.16 6.68 -29.33
N LEU A 262 12.18 6.80 -28.48
CA LEU A 262 13.56 6.51 -28.85
C LEU A 262 13.75 5.01 -29.14
N ALA A 263 13.26 4.12 -28.27
CA ALA A 263 13.32 2.68 -28.48
C ALA A 263 12.59 2.24 -29.76
N ALA A 264 11.44 2.84 -30.09
CA ALA A 264 10.72 2.57 -31.33
C ALA A 264 11.46 3.06 -32.59
N LYS A 265 12.19 4.17 -32.48
CA LYS A 265 13.01 4.72 -33.58
C LYS A 265 14.24 3.85 -33.87
N ASP A 266 14.84 3.28 -32.84
CA ASP A 266 15.98 2.36 -32.96
C ASP A 266 15.57 0.95 -33.44
N SER A 267 14.28 0.61 -33.35
CA SER A 267 13.72 -0.68 -33.79
C SER A 267 13.21 -0.67 -35.25
N ALA A 268 13.16 0.50 -35.90
CA ALA A 268 12.68 0.60 -37.27
C ALA A 268 13.78 0.14 -38.24
N PRO A 269 13.54 -0.84 -39.13
CA PRO A 269 14.56 -1.27 -40.08
C PRO A 269 14.84 -0.11 -41.04
N ALA A 270 16.12 0.22 -41.21
CA ALA A 270 16.58 1.24 -42.15
C ALA A 270 16.05 0.90 -43.55
N SER A 271 15.09 1.69 -44.02
CA SER A 271 14.61 1.61 -45.39
C SER A 271 15.74 2.04 -46.31
N ASN A 272 16.43 1.05 -46.88
CA ASN A 272 17.45 1.26 -47.90
C ASN A 272 16.81 1.99 -49.10
N THR A 273 17.15 3.26 -49.25
CA THR A 273 16.98 4.00 -50.50
C THR A 273 18.18 3.70 -51.39
N ASN A 274 17.94 2.95 -52.48
CA ASN A 274 18.47 3.18 -53.82
C ASN A 274 17.78 2.24 -54.80
#